data_AF-A0A967IRC5-F1
#
_entry.id   AF-A0A967IRC5-F1
#
_cell.length_a   1.000
_cell.length_b   1.000
_cell.length_c   1.000
_cell.angle_alpha   90.00
_cell.angle_beta   90.00
_cell.angle_gamma   90.00
#
_symmetry.space_group_name_H-M   'P 1'
#
loop_
_entity.id
_entity.type
_entity.pdbx_description
1 polymer ?
#
loop_
_entity_poly.entity_id
_entity_poly.type
_entity_poly.pdbx_seq_one_letter_code
_entity_poly.pdbx_strand_id
1 'polypeptide(L)' 'IKPGTDMALILAWTHVIIKEGWYDKDYVNKYTIGFEELQKEVQPY' A
#
# COMPACT_ATOMS: atom_id res chain seq x y z
N ILE A 1 -10.57 -10.57 12.92
CA ILE A 1 -9.39 -9.71 13.18
C ILE A 1 -9.07 -9.82 14.67
N LYS A 2 -7.82 -10.13 15.03
CA LYS A 2 -7.41 -10.13 16.45
C LYS A 2 -7.17 -8.68 16.88
N PRO A 3 -7.56 -8.26 18.10
CA PRO A 3 -7.27 -6.91 18.59
C PRO A 3 -5.78 -6.59 18.45
N GLY A 4 -5.43 -5.47 17.80
CA GLY A 4 -4.04 -5.05 17.59
C GLY A 4 -3.36 -5.58 16.34
N THR A 5 -4.08 -6.29 15.45
CA THR A 5 -3.54 -6.76 14.15
C THR A 5 -3.99 -5.93 12.95
N ASP A 6 -4.75 -4.87 13.18
CA ASP A 6 -5.31 -4.00 12.14
C ASP A 6 -4.21 -3.38 11.27
N MET A 7 -3.07 -3.02 11.86
CA MET A 7 -1.92 -2.48 11.12
C MET A 7 -1.32 -3.50 10.14
N ALA A 8 -1.16 -4.76 10.58
CA ALA A 8 -0.64 -5.82 9.73
C ALA A 8 -1.58 -6.12 8.56
N LEU A 9 -2.90 -6.04 8.80
CA LEU A 9 -3.92 -6.21 7.75
C LEU A 9 -3.85 -5.08 6.71
N ILE A 10 -3.73 -3.82 7.16
CA ILE A 10 -3.63 -2.66 6.25
C ILE A 10 -2.36 -2.75 5.39
N LEU A 11 -1.23 -3.15 5.97
CA LEU A 11 0.03 -3.32 5.24
C LEU A 11 -0.09 -4.43 4.18
N ALA A 12 -0.68 -5.56 4.53
CA ALA A 12 -0.91 -6.66 3.60
C ALA A 12 -1.86 -6.27 2.45
N TRP A 13 -2.93 -5.52 2.73
CA TRP A 13 -3.80 -5.01 1.66
C TRP A 13 -3.12 -3.99 0.77
N THR A 14 -2.34 -3.08 1.37
CA THR A 14 -1.58 -2.08 0.61
C THR A 14 -0.60 -2.76 -0.33
N HIS A 15 0.10 -3.81 0.12
CA HIS A 15 0.94 -4.65 -0.74
C HIS A 15 0.18 -5.18 -1.96
N VAL A 16 -0.96 -5.85 -1.74
CA VAL A 16 -1.74 -6.46 -2.83
C VAL A 16 -2.26 -5.41 -3.80
N ILE A 17 -2.81 -4.30 -3.30
CA ILE A 17 -3.33 -3.21 -4.13
C ILE A 17 -2.24 -2.63 -5.03
N ILE A 18 -1.04 -2.41 -4.49
CA ILE A 18 0.08 -1.86 -5.25
C ILE A 18 0.62 -2.89 -6.25
N LYS A 19 0.79 -4.15 -5.83
CA LYS A 19 1.31 -5.24 -6.65
C LYS A 19 0.41 -5.56 -7.85
N GLU A 20 -0.89 -5.64 -7.63
CA GLU A 20 -1.87 -5.92 -8.67
C GLU A 20 -2.27 -4.66 -9.47
N GLY A 21 -1.80 -3.49 -9.05
CA GLY A 21 -2.06 -2.22 -9.73
C GLY A 21 -3.52 -1.74 -9.60
N TRP A 22 -4.21 -2.09 -8.52
CA TRP A 22 -5.63 -1.75 -8.26
C TRP A 22 -5.83 -0.33 -7.70
N TYR A 23 -4.87 0.56 -7.92
CA TYR A 23 -4.93 1.95 -7.49
C TYR A 23 -5.00 2.88 -8.69
N ASP A 24 -5.54 4.08 -8.46
CA ASP A 24 -5.58 5.12 -9.47
C ASP A 24 -4.19 5.76 -9.62
N LYS A 25 -3.51 5.40 -10.72
CA LYS A 25 -2.15 5.88 -11.02
C LYS A 25 -2.11 7.39 -11.26
N ASP A 26 -3.12 7.95 -11.92
CA ASP A 26 -3.15 9.38 -12.25
C ASP A 26 -3.36 10.21 -10.99
N TYR A 27 -4.23 9.73 -10.09
CA TYR A 27 -4.43 10.36 -8.79
C TYR A 27 -3.17 10.30 -7.93
N VAL A 28 -2.53 9.13 -7.83
CA VAL A 28 -1.30 8.94 -7.04
C VAL A 28 -0.19 9.84 -7.58
N ASN A 29 0.02 9.87 -8.90
CA ASN A 29 1.05 10.71 -9.52
C ASN A 29 0.83 12.21 -9.31
N LYS A 30 -0.43 12.66 -9.23
CA LYS A 30 -0.78 14.07 -9.12
C LYS A 30 -0.88 14.58 -7.68
N TYR A 31 -1.26 13.72 -6.75
CA TYR A 31 -1.65 14.13 -5.39
C TYR A 31 -0.84 13.47 -4.28
N THR A 32 0.14 12.62 -4.60
CA THR A 32 0.99 11.99 -3.58
C THR A 32 2.47 12.21 -3.89
N ILE A 33 3.30 12.11 -2.85
CA ILE A 33 4.76 12.15 -2.93
C ILE A 33 5.31 10.95 -2.16
N GLY A 34 6.43 10.39 -2.59
CA GLY A 34 7.05 9.24 -1.91
C GLY A 34 6.33 7.90 -2.11
N PHE A 35 5.44 7.77 -3.09
CA PHE A 35 4.75 6.51 -3.37
C PHE A 35 5.71 5.35 -3.70
N GLU A 36 6.83 5.65 -4.38
CA GLU A 36 7.88 4.65 -4.66
C GLU A 36 8.56 4.13 -3.39
N GLU A 37 8.70 4.96 -2.36
CA GLU A 37 9.25 4.55 -1.06
C GLU A 37 8.25 3.65 -0.33
N LEU A 38 6.97 4.04 -0.32
CA LEU A 38 5.89 3.21 0.22
C LEU A 38 5.85 1.83 -0.46
N GLN A 39 5.96 1.79 -1.79
CA GLN A 39 5.97 0.53 -2.55
C GLN A 39 7.13 -0.40 -2.12
N LYS A 40 8.31 0.15 -1.80
CA LYS A 40 9.45 -0.64 -1.30
C LYS A 40 9.21 -1.15 0.11
N GLU A 41 8.66 -0.31 0.99
CA GLU A 41 8.35 -0.66 2.38
C GLU A 41 7.27 -1.74 2.51
N VAL A 42 6.30 -1.77 1.58
CA VAL A 42 5.22 -2.77 1.61
C VAL A 42 5.54 -4.06 0.83
N GLN A 43 6.67 -4.17 0.13
CA GLN A 43 7.07 -5.41 -0.54
C GLN A 43 7.18 -6.67 0.36
N PRO A 44 7.64 -6.59 1.63
CA PRO A 44 7.83 -7.78 2.46
C PRO A 44 6.55 -8.30 3.14
N TYR A 45 5.41 -7.61 2.97
CA TYR A 45 4.11 -7.98 3.52
C TYR A 45 3.24 -8.71 2.51
#